data_AF-A0A0M5MG68-F1
#
_entry.id   AF-A0A0M5MG68-F1
#
_cell.length_a   1.000
_cell.length_b   1.000
_cell.length_c   1.000
_cell.angle_alpha   90.00
_cell.angle_beta   90.00
_cell.angle_gamma   90.00
#
_symmetry.space_group_name_H-M   'P 1'
#
loop_
_entity.id
_entity.type
_entity.pdbx_description
1 polymer ?
#
loop_
_entity_poly.entity_id
_entity_poly.type
_entity_poly.pdbx_seq_one_letter_code
_entity_poly.pdbx_strand_id
1 'polypeptide(L)'
;MIAVVEAIEECRLAAITAEFPGECGLEMLKGCLEDEAQGWSDQKFQTWFEGMELKYGQRSPLGISMISLYRSVMKVIKTCDRHLKIEQTYQ
;
A
#
# COMPACT_ATOMS: atom_id res chain seq x y z
N MET A 1 -8.23 8.75 -13.91
CA MET A 1 -8.70 9.27 -12.59
C MET A 1 -9.38 8.17 -11.76
N ILE A 2 -10.15 7.27 -12.39
CA ILE A 2 -10.89 6.16 -11.73
C ILE A 2 -9.96 5.17 -10.99
N ALA A 3 -8.88 4.72 -11.63
CA ALA A 3 -7.96 3.72 -11.06
C ALA A 3 -7.25 4.15 -9.75
N VAL A 4 -7.06 5.47 -9.52
CA VAL A 4 -6.43 5.97 -8.29
C VAL A 4 -7.44 5.95 -7.13
N VAL A 5 -8.70 6.28 -7.40
CA VAL A 5 -9.77 6.26 -6.39
C VAL A 5 -10.08 4.82 -5.96
N GLU A 6 -10.07 3.88 -6.89
CA GLU A 6 -10.23 2.45 -6.62
C GLU A 6 -9.07 1.91 -5.77
N ALA A 7 -7.82 2.26 -6.11
CA ALA A 7 -6.65 1.86 -5.32
C ALA A 7 -6.71 2.40 -3.86
N ILE A 8 -7.19 3.63 -3.67
CA ILE A 8 -7.37 4.24 -2.35
C ILE A 8 -8.36 3.41 -1.51
N GLU A 9 -9.52 3.10 -2.07
CA GLU A 9 -10.55 2.36 -1.33
C GLU A 9 -10.13 0.90 -1.09
N GLU A 10 -9.51 0.24 -2.06
CA GLU A 10 -9.01 -1.13 -1.89
C GLU A 10 -7.91 -1.21 -0.82
N CYS A 11 -6.98 -0.25 -0.77
CA CYS A 11 -5.94 -0.22 0.25
C CYS A 11 -6.52 0.05 1.65
N ARG A 12 -7.53 0.92 1.75
CA ARG A 12 -8.27 1.17 3.00
C ARG A 12 -8.96 -0.10 3.50
N LEU A 13 -9.66 -0.80 2.60
CA LEU A 13 -10.35 -2.05 2.91
C LEU A 13 -9.38 -3.18 3.28
N ALA A 14 -8.23 -3.27 2.62
CA ALA A 14 -7.19 -4.25 2.94
C ALA A 14 -6.66 -4.06 4.38
N ALA A 15 -6.43 -2.81 4.81
CA ALA A 15 -6.03 -2.52 6.18
C ALA A 15 -7.11 -2.90 7.20
N ILE A 16 -8.37 -2.50 6.95
CA ILE A 16 -9.50 -2.84 7.82
C ILE A 16 -9.68 -4.36 7.93
N THR A 17 -9.59 -5.08 6.82
CA THR A 17 -9.72 -6.55 6.78
C THR A 17 -8.61 -7.24 7.57
N ALA A 18 -7.42 -6.63 7.61
CA ALA A 18 -6.30 -7.10 8.40
C ALA A 18 -6.36 -6.65 9.87
N GLU A 19 -7.41 -5.94 10.31
CA GLU A 19 -7.56 -5.28 11.62
C GLU A 19 -6.49 -4.23 11.94
N PHE A 20 -5.97 -3.58 10.90
CA PHE A 20 -5.29 -2.29 11.05
C PHE A 20 -6.30 -1.14 10.87
N PRO A 21 -6.01 0.06 11.41
CA PRO A 21 -6.77 1.26 11.06
C PRO A 21 -6.77 1.49 9.54
N GLY A 22 -7.90 1.91 8.97
CA GLY A 22 -7.98 2.15 7.52
C GLY A 22 -6.97 3.19 7.01
N GLU A 23 -6.62 4.18 7.86
CA GLU A 23 -5.55 5.15 7.59
C GLU A 23 -4.17 4.51 7.37
N CYS A 24 -3.89 3.37 8.00
CA CYS A 24 -2.65 2.62 7.82
C CYS A 24 -2.51 2.18 6.35
N GLY A 25 -3.59 1.68 5.74
CA GLY A 25 -3.60 1.29 4.33
C GLY A 25 -3.38 2.47 3.38
N LEU A 26 -3.93 3.64 3.72
CA LEU A 26 -3.79 4.86 2.92
C LEU A 26 -2.37 5.44 2.99
N GLU A 27 -1.79 5.52 4.19
CA GLU A 27 -0.41 5.97 4.37
C GLU A 27 0.58 5.00 3.71
N MET A 28 0.25 3.71 3.73
CA MET A 28 1.04 2.70 3.06
C MET A 28 1.00 2.84 1.55
N LEU A 29 -0.19 3.02 0.97
CA LEU A 29 -0.35 3.31 -0.46
C LEU A 29 0.48 4.53 -0.85
N LYS A 30 0.39 5.62 -0.08
CA LYS A 30 1.18 6.83 -0.33
C LYS A 30 2.68 6.56 -0.31
N GLY A 31 3.19 5.87 0.72
CA GLY A 31 4.60 5.51 0.81
C GLY A 31 5.07 4.63 -0.36
N CYS A 32 4.27 3.63 -0.75
CA CYS A 32 4.57 2.76 -1.89
C CYS A 32 4.63 3.55 -3.21
N LEU A 33 3.71 4.49 -3.43
CA LEU A 33 3.72 5.34 -4.64
C LEU A 33 4.90 6.31 -4.65
N GLU A 34 5.25 6.88 -3.50
CA GLU A 34 6.43 7.75 -3.38
C GLU A 34 7.74 6.98 -3.57
N ASP A 35 7.81 5.73 -3.13
CA ASP A 35 8.93 4.83 -3.39
C ASP A 35 9.05 4.50 -4.89
N GLU A 36 7.96 4.04 -5.53
CA GLU A 36 7.94 3.76 -6.97
C GLU A 36 8.32 5.00 -7.82
N ALA A 37 7.91 6.20 -7.40
CA ALA A 37 8.20 7.44 -8.12
C ALA A 37 9.64 7.95 -7.92
N GLN A 38 10.24 7.74 -6.74
CA GLN A 38 11.55 8.31 -6.39
C GLN A 38 12.69 7.29 -6.36
N GLY A 39 12.37 5.99 -6.35
CA GLY A 39 13.31 4.89 -6.16
C GLY A 39 14.04 5.03 -4.82
N TRP A 40 13.36 4.76 -3.70
CA TRP A 40 13.99 4.95 -2.40
C TRP A 40 15.19 4.02 -2.23
N SER A 41 16.19 4.51 -1.48
CA SER A 41 17.23 3.63 -0.97
C SER A 41 16.67 2.69 0.09
N ASP A 42 17.30 1.53 0.26
CA ASP A 42 16.94 0.55 1.30
C ASP A 42 16.83 1.20 2.69
N GLN A 43 17.75 2.12 3.01
CA GLN A 43 17.74 2.83 4.29
C GLN A 43 16.51 3.73 4.46
N LYS A 44 16.10 4.44 3.40
CA LYS A 44 14.92 5.31 3.43
C LYS A 44 13.64 4.48 3.55
N PHE A 45 13.55 3.39 2.79
CA PHE A 45 12.44 2.44 2.91
C PHE A 45 12.35 1.87 4.33
N GLN A 46 13.47 1.40 4.89
CA GLN A 46 13.51 0.83 6.23
C GLN A 46 13.08 1.85 7.29
N THR A 47 13.59 3.08 7.22
CA THR A 47 13.22 4.15 8.16
C THR A 47 11.72 4.46 8.11
N TRP A 48 11.15 4.53 6.90
CA TRP A 48 9.72 4.75 6.71
C TRP A 48 8.90 3.56 7.26
N PHE A 49 9.32 2.34 6.96
CA PHE A 49 8.62 1.13 7.37
C PHE A 49 8.63 0.93 8.89
N GLU A 50 9.77 1.17 9.53
CA GLU A 50 9.88 1.20 11.00
C GLU A 50 8.97 2.28 11.60
N GLY A 51 8.85 3.44 10.94
CA GLY A 51 7.90 4.49 11.33
C GLY A 51 6.44 4.03 11.29
N MET A 52 6.06 3.26 10.26
CA MET A 52 4.73 2.64 10.16
C MET A 52 4.48 1.64 11.29
N GLU A 53 5.46 0.79 11.58
CA GLU A 53 5.37 -0.20 12.67
C GLU A 53 5.30 0.47 14.05
N LEU A 54 6.02 1.57 14.27
CA LEU A 54 5.94 2.35 15.52
C LEU A 54 4.57 3.00 15.69
N LYS A 55 3.95 3.47 14.60
CA LYS A 55 2.67 4.17 14.65
C LYS A 55 1.48 3.22 14.79
N TYR A 56 1.48 2.11 14.05
CA TYR A 56 0.32 1.21 13.92
C TYR A 56 0.53 -0.18 14.53
N GLY A 57 1.74 -0.47 14.99
CA GLY A 57 2.14 -1.78 15.50
C GLY A 57 2.70 -2.70 14.42
N GLN A 58 3.62 -3.58 14.81
CA GLN A 58 4.22 -4.58 13.91
C GLN A 58 3.21 -5.65 13.45
N ARG A 59 2.17 -5.88 14.25
CA ARG A 59 1.09 -6.84 13.98
C ARG A 59 -0.25 -6.26 14.38
N SER A 60 -1.30 -6.62 13.64
CA SER A 60 -2.67 -6.35 14.02
C SER A 60 -3.15 -7.29 15.15
N PRO A 61 -4.35 -7.04 15.73
CA PRO A 61 -4.93 -7.96 16.72
C PRO A 61 -5.21 -9.37 16.17
N LEU A 62 -5.41 -9.56 14.86
CA LEU A 62 -5.45 -10.89 14.21
C LEU A 62 -4.08 -11.54 14.02
N GLY A 63 -3.00 -10.86 14.43
CA GLY A 63 -1.63 -11.34 14.26
C GLY A 63 -1.07 -11.15 12.85
N ILE A 64 -1.78 -10.44 11.96
CA ILE A 64 -1.30 -10.12 10.61
C ILE A 64 -0.16 -9.11 10.71
N SER A 65 0.98 -9.42 10.12
CA SER A 65 2.15 -8.54 10.16
C SER A 65 2.02 -7.32 9.25
N MET A 66 2.66 -6.21 9.62
CA MET A 66 2.74 -4.99 8.81
C MET A 66 3.28 -5.30 7.40
N ILE A 67 4.24 -6.22 7.29
CA ILE A 67 4.80 -6.61 5.99
C ILE A 67 3.79 -7.40 5.12
N SER A 68 2.86 -8.12 5.75
CA SER A 68 1.75 -8.76 5.03
C SER A 68 0.78 -7.72 4.46
N LEU A 69 0.49 -6.67 5.22
CA LEU A 69 -0.32 -5.55 4.74
C LEU A 69 0.39 -4.83 3.57
N TYR A 70 1.69 -4.55 3.70
CA TYR A 70 2.51 -3.97 2.63
C TYR A 70 2.46 -4.78 1.33
N ARG A 71 2.64 -6.09 1.41
CA ARG A 71 2.53 -6.96 0.23
C ARG A 71 1.14 -6.91 -0.42
N SER A 72 0.10 -6.75 0.39
CA SER A 72 -1.29 -6.64 -0.09
C SER A 72 -1.50 -5.31 -0.82
N VAL A 73 -1.05 -4.20 -0.24
CA VAL A 73 -1.09 -2.86 -0.87
C VAL A 73 -0.30 -2.84 -2.18
N MET A 74 0.92 -3.39 -2.20
CA MET A 74 1.72 -3.50 -3.44
C MET A 74 1.03 -4.34 -4.51
N LYS A 75 0.25 -5.37 -4.13
CA LYS A 75 -0.53 -6.15 -5.08
C LYS A 75 -1.68 -5.35 -5.68
N VAL A 76 -2.38 -4.52 -4.87
CA VAL A 76 -3.41 -3.60 -5.35
C VAL A 76 -2.81 -2.63 -6.37
N ILE A 77 -1.71 -1.94 -6.02
CA ILE A 77 -1.02 -0.99 -6.91
C ILE A 77 -0.66 -1.64 -8.25
N LYS A 78 -0.06 -2.83 -8.23
CA LYS A 78 0.32 -3.56 -9.44
C LYS A 78 -0.87 -4.04 -10.28
N THR A 79 -2.03 -4.25 -9.65
CA THR A 79 -3.26 -4.64 -10.37
C THR A 79 -3.87 -3.43 -11.06
N CYS A 80 -3.96 -2.30 -10.36
CA CYS A 80 -4.42 -1.04 -10.93
C CYS A 80 -3.52 -0.55 -12.09
N ASP A 81 -2.19 -0.64 -11.93
CA ASP A 81 -1.24 -0.27 -13.00
C ASP A 81 -1.37 -1.17 -14.25
N ARG A 82 -1.61 -2.48 -14.06
CA ARG A 82 -1.89 -3.39 -15.18
C ARG A 82 -3.18 -3.03 -15.91
N HIS A 83 -4.24 -2.70 -15.18
CA HIS A 83 -5.50 -2.27 -15.81
C HIS A 83 -5.30 -1.02 -16.66
N LEU A 84 -4.54 -0.02 -16.16
CA LEU A 84 -4.22 1.18 -16.92
C LEU A 84 -3.42 0.89 -18.20
N LYS A 85 -2.42 -0.01 -18.13
CA LYS A 85 -1.64 -0.42 -19.32
C LYS A 85 -2.47 -1.17 -20.35
N ILE A 86 -3.41 -2.02 -19.91
CA ILE A 86 -4.33 -2.73 -20.79
C ILE A 86 -5.23 -1.72 -21.50
N GLU A 87 -5.86 -0.79 -20.78
CA GLU A 87 -6.74 0.22 -21.38
C GLU A 87 -6.03 1.10 -22.42
N GLN A 88 -4.76 1.44 -22.20
CA GLN A 88 -3.97 2.20 -23.18
C GLN A 88 -3.58 1.40 -24.44
N THR A 89 -3.56 0.07 -24.37
CA THR A 89 -3.20 -0.79 -25.52
C THR A 89 -4.38 -0.98 -26.48
N TYR A 90 -5.61 -0.71 -26.02
CA TYR A 90 -6.83 -0.83 -26.82
C TYR A 90 -7.40 0.53 -27.29
N GLN A 91 -6.63 1.61 -27.19
CA GLN A 91 -6.92 2.93 -27.81
C GLN A 91 -6.05 3.16 -29.04
#